data_AF-A0A1F3YAC6-F1
#
_entry.id   AF-A0A1F3YAC6-F1
#
_cell.length_a   1.000
_cell.length_b   1.000
_cell.length_c   1.000
_cell.angle_alpha   90.00
_cell.angle_beta   90.00
_cell.angle_gamma   90.00
#
_symmetry.space_group_name_H-M   'P 1'
#
loop_
_entity.id
_entity.type
_entity.pdbx_description
1 polymer ?
#
loop_
_entity_poly.entity_id
_entity_poly.type
_entity_poly.pdbx_seq_one_letter_code
_entity_poly.pdbx_strand_id
1 'polypeptide(L)'
;MDGYEDKKWFVYMGDHHEGPFSLAEIQAKMTERQVTASNHVWSEGMADWKLMSEVPQFEALVKTQSPVAPPPLEPVQAPVVEKSSTENVFTHETSPSLAMNPFAVQNANSQPVNPFQLATPEPVTAEQGIPEQATPEQAATLTTPSQPAMPMQPLEPTAPLMVQLEPRPTPVAHHMEAPAPVMLERTPGGDADLQEFAKVRQVERKAAVKGFFGRFFSVVFKLAVFTLIIGVFGGALGFAFKKGYFNEVLRSPALNAALQTASDTAQPYLLQIVEKFPTLGQWISPIRSLDDVSAEDYAELRAAAGTKALPGAARLALALSRANLLAPKFYVASNLPDGARVEVYVEGVPDTLLNQLSYLEKREVTVLKKLGTTPEFRFAGKPMPRGQYLVFAVESETQSPEINPILVGSQAPEPDKITLGLSPSIPKGRKLLVWKSYFLGGEKDTDYTARLKAFHDKLREKAGAELSEVKQFAVTLESQLKQSIQKYDELRKGRLTPQKRKAWQVYNKSWTDFAKQMNTTFIAWTEKSLKDDFFYGVLYRLTQQAGQAVERAHSFHNTYFTAVVSRSFDIQAGEAISQAQGAITALKAKIDQAERITPTLNGMPRREGL
;
A
#
# COMPACT_ATOMS: atom_id res chain seq x y z
N MET A 1 -27.33 41.42 23.08
CA MET A 1 -27.44 41.49 21.61
C MET A 1 -26.94 40.17 21.03
N ASP A 2 -27.83 39.19 21.12
CA ASP A 2 -28.13 38.05 20.25
C ASP A 2 -27.08 37.64 19.19
N GLY A 3 -26.07 36.88 19.64
CA GLY A 3 -25.16 36.11 18.77
C GLY A 3 -25.57 34.64 18.61
N TYR A 4 -26.88 34.34 18.64
CA TYR A 4 -27.41 32.97 18.74
C TYR A 4 -28.23 32.48 17.54
N GLU A 5 -28.36 33.24 16.45
CA GLU A 5 -29.09 32.82 15.24
C GLU A 5 -28.26 32.82 13.96
N ASP A 6 -26.95 32.54 14.05
CA ASP A 6 -26.22 32.21 12.84
C ASP A 6 -26.70 30.86 12.31
N LYS A 7 -27.46 30.90 11.21
CA LYS A 7 -27.93 29.71 10.50
C LYS A 7 -26.75 28.78 10.25
N LYS A 8 -26.92 27.55 10.72
CA LYS A 8 -25.94 26.48 10.57
C LYS A 8 -26.04 25.87 9.18
N TRP A 9 -24.92 25.89 8.45
CA TRP A 9 -24.80 25.38 7.09
C TRP A 9 -23.99 24.09 7.05
N PHE A 10 -24.37 23.17 6.19
CA PHE A 10 -23.62 21.98 5.83
C PHE A 10 -23.16 22.12 4.38
N VAL A 11 -21.92 21.72 4.09
CA VAL A 11 -21.32 21.80 2.75
C VAL A 11 -20.94 20.39 2.31
N TYR A 12 -21.33 20.02 1.08
CA TYR A 12 -20.99 18.73 0.48
C TYR A 12 -19.60 18.80 -0.16
N MET A 13 -18.67 17.99 0.35
CA MET A 13 -17.27 17.95 -0.08
C MET A 13 -16.87 16.51 -0.45
N GLY A 14 -16.81 16.23 -1.75
CA GLY A 14 -16.53 14.88 -2.25
C GLY A 14 -17.74 13.97 -2.03
N ASP A 15 -17.62 13.06 -1.07
CA ASP A 15 -18.54 11.94 -0.82
C ASP A 15 -19.19 12.02 0.57
N HIS A 16 -18.87 13.05 1.36
CA HIS A 16 -19.50 13.35 2.65
C HIS A 16 -19.88 14.84 2.77
N HIS A 17 -20.71 15.17 3.76
CA HIS A 17 -21.00 16.54 4.14
C HIS A 17 -20.24 16.93 5.41
N GLU A 18 -19.79 18.17 5.48
CA GLU A 18 -19.17 18.75 6.68
C GLU A 18 -20.00 19.93 7.19
N GLY A 19 -20.01 20.12 8.51
CA GLY A 19 -20.78 21.16 9.20
C GLY A 19 -21.20 20.68 10.61
N PRO A 20 -21.95 21.50 11.36
CA PRO A 20 -22.49 22.79 10.97
C PRO A 20 -21.44 23.93 10.97
N PHE A 21 -21.41 24.72 9.90
CA PHE A 21 -20.59 25.92 9.77
C PHE A 21 -21.45 27.18 9.84
N SER A 22 -20.89 28.24 10.41
CA SER A 22 -21.36 29.62 10.25
C SER A 22 -21.02 30.14 8.85
N LEU A 23 -21.69 31.22 8.43
CA LEU A 23 -21.42 31.86 7.14
C LEU A 23 -19.99 32.42 7.06
N ALA A 24 -19.45 32.90 8.19
CA ALA A 24 -18.07 33.37 8.31
C ALA A 24 -17.04 32.23 8.13
N GLU A 25 -17.31 31.04 8.67
CA GLU A 25 -16.44 29.86 8.48
C GLU A 25 -16.44 29.38 7.03
N ILE A 26 -17.59 29.41 6.35
CA ILE A 26 -17.65 29.09 4.91
C ILE A 26 -16.85 30.11 4.10
N GLN A 27 -16.95 31.41 4.42
CA GLN A 27 -16.14 32.45 3.78
C GLN A 27 -14.62 32.23 3.97
N ALA A 28 -14.19 31.83 5.18
CA ALA A 28 -12.79 31.50 5.44
C ALA A 28 -12.34 30.29 4.58
N LYS A 29 -13.15 29.23 4.54
CA LYS A 29 -12.88 28.04 3.70
C LYS A 29 -12.88 28.32 2.20
N MET A 30 -13.71 29.28 1.74
CA MET A 30 -13.67 29.75 0.35
C MET A 30 -12.38 30.52 0.03
N THR A 31 -11.86 31.29 0.98
CA THR A 31 -10.59 32.02 0.84
C THR A 31 -9.42 31.03 0.75
N GLU A 32 -9.46 29.93 1.52
CA GLU A 32 -8.48 28.84 1.49
C GLU A 32 -8.62 27.91 0.28
N ARG A 33 -9.60 28.14 -0.61
CA ARG A 33 -9.95 27.28 -1.76
C ARG A 33 -10.32 25.83 -1.38
N GLN A 34 -10.73 25.59 -0.13
CA GLN A 34 -11.30 24.30 0.30
C GLN A 34 -12.74 24.14 -0.17
N VAL A 35 -13.48 25.25 -0.24
CA VAL A 35 -14.86 25.29 -0.72
C VAL A 35 -14.94 26.25 -1.90
N THR A 36 -15.68 25.86 -2.92
CA THR A 36 -15.89 26.60 -4.18
C THR A 36 -17.37 26.90 -4.36
N ALA A 37 -17.71 27.89 -5.19
CA ALA A 37 -19.10 28.20 -5.52
C ALA A 37 -19.87 27.03 -6.16
N SER A 38 -19.18 26.00 -6.66
CA SER A 38 -19.76 24.77 -7.21
C SER A 38 -20.10 23.69 -6.15
N ASN A 39 -19.77 23.90 -4.87
CA ASN A 39 -20.16 22.97 -3.82
C ASN A 39 -21.65 23.10 -3.49
N HIS A 40 -22.29 22.00 -3.11
CA HIS A 40 -23.68 22.00 -2.63
C HIS A 40 -23.71 22.35 -1.15
N VAL A 41 -24.71 23.13 -0.75
CA VAL A 41 -24.95 23.54 0.63
C VAL A 41 -26.39 23.24 1.04
N TRP A 42 -26.57 22.98 2.33
CA TRP A 42 -27.87 22.76 2.95
C TRP A 42 -27.90 23.41 4.34
N SER A 43 -29.04 23.95 4.73
CA SER A 43 -29.31 24.40 6.10
C SER A 43 -30.64 23.85 6.56
N GLU A 44 -30.83 23.75 7.87
CA GLU A 44 -32.10 23.35 8.47
C GLU A 44 -33.25 24.21 7.92
N GLY A 45 -34.31 23.56 7.45
CA GLY A 45 -35.45 24.19 6.78
C GLY A 45 -35.37 24.26 5.24
N MET A 46 -34.27 23.86 4.60
CA MET A 46 -34.21 23.67 3.15
C MET A 46 -34.74 22.30 2.74
N ALA A 47 -35.52 22.25 1.65
CA ALA A 47 -36.13 21.00 1.16
C ALA A 47 -35.10 20.02 0.55
N ASP A 48 -34.03 20.55 -0.05
CA ASP A 48 -32.96 19.76 -0.67
C ASP A 48 -31.64 20.54 -0.67
N TRP A 49 -30.53 19.86 -0.96
CA TRP A 49 -29.22 20.46 -1.19
C TRP A 49 -29.27 21.38 -2.41
N LYS A 50 -28.72 22.59 -2.30
CA LYS A 50 -28.63 23.53 -3.42
C LYS A 50 -27.20 23.92 -3.71
N LEU A 51 -26.89 24.25 -4.96
CA LEU A 51 -25.59 24.84 -5.29
C LEU A 51 -25.38 26.12 -4.48
N MET A 52 -24.16 26.34 -3.99
CA MET A 52 -23.83 27.54 -3.20
C MET A 52 -24.15 28.83 -3.96
N SER A 53 -24.01 28.84 -5.29
CA SER A 53 -24.38 29.95 -6.16
C SER A 53 -25.88 30.23 -6.25
N GLU A 54 -26.74 29.28 -5.90
CA GLU A 54 -28.21 29.41 -5.96
C GLU A 54 -28.83 29.91 -4.65
N VAL A 55 -28.02 30.00 -3.59
CA VAL A 55 -28.48 30.36 -2.24
C VAL A 55 -28.19 31.83 -1.99
N PRO A 56 -29.21 32.70 -1.82
CA PRO A 56 -29.04 34.16 -1.74
C PRO A 56 -28.06 34.62 -0.65
N GLN A 57 -27.93 33.87 0.45
CA GLN A 57 -27.01 34.18 1.54
C GLN A 57 -25.53 34.13 1.13
N PHE A 58 -25.18 33.37 0.08
CA PHE A 58 -23.80 33.25 -0.43
C PHE A 58 -23.52 34.16 -1.63
N GLU A 59 -24.52 34.89 -2.16
CA GLU A 59 -24.35 35.70 -3.37
C GLU A 59 -23.23 36.75 -3.23
N ALA A 60 -23.10 37.36 -2.05
CA ALA A 60 -22.02 38.31 -1.74
C ALA A 60 -20.62 37.65 -1.75
N LEU A 61 -20.53 36.40 -1.29
CA LEU A 61 -19.28 35.64 -1.23
C LEU A 61 -18.85 35.17 -2.63
N VAL A 62 -19.81 34.74 -3.45
CA VAL A 62 -19.56 34.28 -4.83
C VAL A 62 -19.13 35.43 -5.74
N LYS A 63 -19.75 36.63 -5.62
CA LYS A 63 -19.34 37.81 -6.42
C LYS A 63 -17.90 38.25 -6.13
N THR A 64 -17.46 38.10 -4.88
CA THR A 64 -16.09 38.46 -4.45
C THR A 64 -15.04 37.51 -5.03
N GLN A 65 -15.42 36.28 -5.38
CA GLN A 65 -14.54 35.26 -5.97
C GLN A 65 -14.42 35.33 -7.50
N SER A 66 -14.81 36.45 -8.11
CA SER A 66 -14.62 36.67 -9.55
C SER A 66 -13.18 36.32 -9.96
N PRO A 67 -12.99 35.60 -11.08
CA PRO A 67 -11.69 35.03 -11.44
C PRO A 67 -10.67 36.15 -11.53
N VAL A 68 -9.70 36.13 -10.61
CA VAL A 68 -8.47 36.92 -10.72
C VAL A 68 -7.90 36.57 -12.09
N ALA A 69 -7.93 37.54 -13.00
CA ALA A 69 -7.41 37.36 -14.35
C ALA A 69 -6.02 36.72 -14.25
N PRO A 70 -5.72 35.68 -15.06
CA PRO A 70 -4.42 35.03 -15.01
C PRO A 70 -3.34 36.12 -15.09
N PRO A 71 -2.31 36.08 -14.23
CA PRO A 71 -1.27 37.09 -14.21
C PRO A 71 -0.74 37.26 -15.65
N PRO A 72 -0.56 38.50 -16.14
CA PRO A 72 0.01 38.74 -17.45
C PRO A 72 1.27 37.92 -17.60
N LEU A 73 1.31 37.05 -18.61
CA LEU A 73 2.45 36.21 -18.94
C LEU A 73 3.67 37.12 -19.03
N GLU A 74 4.56 37.05 -18.04
CA GLU A 74 5.86 37.71 -18.11
C GLU A 74 6.56 37.17 -19.38
N PRO A 75 7.11 38.05 -20.23
CA PRO A 75 7.78 37.62 -21.45
C PRO A 75 8.97 36.73 -21.08
N VAL A 76 8.84 35.46 -21.46
CA VAL A 76 9.91 34.46 -21.39
C VAL A 76 11.13 35.02 -22.10
N GLN A 77 12.14 35.44 -21.32
CA GLN A 77 13.45 35.79 -21.87
C GLN A 77 14.05 34.51 -22.47
N ALA A 78 14.28 34.54 -23.78
CA ALA A 78 14.96 33.47 -24.49
C ALA A 78 16.36 33.24 -23.88
N PRO A 79 16.79 31.99 -23.68
CA PRO A 79 18.13 31.70 -23.22
C PRO A 79 19.15 32.17 -24.26
N VAL A 80 20.05 33.05 -23.83
CA VAL A 80 21.26 33.46 -24.55
C VAL A 80 22.11 32.21 -24.78
N VAL A 81 22.12 31.73 -26.02
CA VAL A 81 23.05 30.71 -26.50
C VAL A 81 24.40 31.38 -26.74
N GLU A 82 25.32 31.19 -25.81
CA GLU A 82 26.71 31.60 -25.92
C GLU A 82 27.44 30.64 -26.87
N LYS A 83 27.89 31.20 -28.00
CA LYS A 83 28.62 30.51 -29.06
C LYS A 83 30.01 30.11 -28.57
N SER A 84 30.35 28.83 -28.66
CA SER A 84 31.74 28.38 -28.76
C SER A 84 31.97 27.74 -30.13
N SER A 85 33.03 28.23 -30.77
CA SER A 85 33.45 27.96 -32.14
C SER A 85 34.13 26.60 -32.26
N THR A 86 33.75 25.79 -33.25
CA THR A 86 34.70 24.96 -34.00
C THR A 86 34.12 24.62 -35.37
N GLU A 87 34.44 25.50 -36.31
CA GLU A 87 34.95 25.20 -37.64
C GLU A 87 35.04 23.70 -38.02
N ASN A 88 34.20 23.25 -38.95
CA ASN A 88 34.69 22.39 -40.02
C ASN A 88 33.81 22.48 -41.27
N VAL A 89 34.52 22.73 -42.36
CA VAL A 89 34.07 22.98 -43.72
C VAL A 89 33.83 21.64 -44.40
N PHE A 90 32.64 21.43 -44.99
CA PHE A 90 32.54 20.71 -46.25
C PHE A 90 31.28 21.12 -47.02
N THR A 91 31.51 21.62 -48.23
CA THR A 91 30.55 22.08 -49.23
C THR A 91 29.99 20.93 -50.07
N HIS A 92 28.72 21.02 -50.44
CA HIS A 92 28.15 20.98 -51.81
C HIS A 92 26.60 20.84 -51.67
N GLU A 93 25.79 21.80 -52.14
CA GLU A 93 25.22 21.85 -53.51
C GLU A 93 24.48 20.53 -53.87
N THR A 94 23.21 20.44 -54.29
CA THR A 94 22.33 21.36 -55.03
C THR A 94 20.88 20.85 -54.93
N SER A 95 19.92 21.76 -54.96
CA SER A 95 18.49 21.61 -55.31
C SER A 95 18.27 21.02 -56.74
N PRO A 96 17.04 20.82 -57.30
CA PRO A 96 15.67 20.70 -56.75
C PRO A 96 14.73 19.67 -57.47
N SER A 97 13.48 19.59 -56.98
CA SER A 97 12.20 19.50 -57.73
C SER A 97 11.68 18.22 -58.41
N LEU A 98 10.35 18.08 -58.28
CA LEU A 98 9.34 17.48 -59.18
C LEU A 98 9.32 15.96 -59.40
N ALA A 99 8.23 15.32 -58.95
CA ALA A 99 7.18 14.81 -59.84
C ALA A 99 6.04 14.12 -59.06
N MET A 100 4.81 14.38 -59.50
CA MET A 100 3.61 13.62 -59.15
C MET A 100 3.69 12.19 -59.70
N ASN A 101 3.07 11.22 -59.02
CA ASN A 101 2.23 10.23 -59.71
C ASN A 101 1.20 9.58 -58.77
N PRO A 102 -0.04 9.30 -59.22
CA PRO A 102 -1.10 8.64 -58.45
C PRO A 102 -1.25 7.14 -58.81
N PHE A 103 -2.10 6.45 -58.03
CA PHE A 103 -2.59 5.07 -58.17
C PHE A 103 -1.65 3.91 -57.84
N ALA A 104 -2.00 3.15 -56.78
CA ALA A 104 -2.30 1.73 -56.89
C ALA A 104 -2.92 1.19 -55.60
N VAL A 105 -4.11 0.60 -55.74
CA VAL A 105 -4.82 -0.21 -54.76
C VAL A 105 -4.04 -1.52 -54.55
N GLN A 106 -3.76 -1.91 -53.31
CA GLN A 106 -3.50 -3.31 -52.96
C GLN A 106 -4.07 -3.66 -51.59
N ASN A 107 -4.82 -4.75 -51.61
CA ASN A 107 -5.47 -5.46 -50.51
C ASN A 107 -4.53 -5.74 -49.33
N ALA A 108 -5.00 -5.45 -48.12
CA ALA A 108 -4.48 -6.05 -46.90
C ALA A 108 -5.60 -6.88 -46.25
N ASN A 109 -5.49 -8.19 -46.44
CA ASN A 109 -6.23 -9.22 -45.73
C ASN A 109 -5.54 -9.37 -44.35
N SER A 110 -6.21 -8.96 -43.28
CA SER A 110 -5.70 -9.14 -41.91
C SER A 110 -6.74 -9.90 -41.10
N GLN A 111 -6.47 -11.19 -40.88
CA GLN A 111 -7.15 -11.99 -39.86
C GLN A 111 -6.71 -11.51 -38.46
N PRO A 112 -7.60 -11.41 -37.47
CA PRO A 112 -7.20 -11.22 -36.09
C PRO A 112 -6.71 -12.54 -35.47
N VAL A 113 -5.54 -12.47 -34.85
CA VAL A 113 -4.90 -13.53 -34.07
C VAL A 113 -5.69 -13.74 -32.77
N ASN A 114 -6.03 -15.00 -32.48
CA ASN A 114 -6.84 -15.43 -31.35
C ASN A 114 -5.91 -15.88 -30.19
N PRO A 115 -5.85 -15.21 -29.03
CA PRO A 115 -4.91 -15.55 -27.97
C PRO A 115 -5.57 -16.44 -26.90
N PHE A 116 -5.92 -17.69 -27.25
CA PHE A 116 -6.24 -18.72 -26.25
C PHE A 116 -5.85 -20.09 -26.82
N GLN A 117 -4.58 -20.47 -26.64
CA GLN A 117 -4.14 -21.86 -26.70
C GLN A 117 -3.80 -22.29 -25.28
N LEU A 118 -4.75 -23.00 -24.65
CA LEU A 118 -4.51 -23.74 -23.42
C LEU A 118 -3.53 -24.88 -23.71
N ALA A 119 -2.56 -25.02 -22.81
CA ALA A 119 -1.65 -26.15 -22.73
C ALA A 119 -2.44 -27.47 -22.60
N THR A 120 -2.08 -28.43 -23.44
CA THR A 120 -2.54 -29.82 -23.40
C THR A 120 -1.75 -30.56 -22.31
N PRO A 121 -2.37 -31.34 -21.41
CA PRO A 121 -1.62 -32.21 -20.51
C PRO A 121 -1.21 -33.52 -21.22
N GLU A 122 0.01 -33.96 -20.95
CA GLU A 122 0.60 -35.23 -21.39
C GLU A 122 -0.12 -36.45 -20.81
N PRO A 123 -0.08 -37.61 -21.50
CA PRO A 123 -0.74 -38.84 -21.06
C PRO A 123 0.08 -39.57 -19.98
N VAL A 124 -0.57 -39.93 -18.88
CA VAL A 124 0.01 -40.78 -17.84
C VAL A 124 -0.12 -42.25 -18.25
N THR A 125 1.02 -42.92 -18.31
CA THR A 125 1.23 -44.34 -18.58
C THR A 125 0.49 -45.23 -17.57
N ALA A 126 -0.18 -46.24 -18.11
CA ALA A 126 -0.86 -47.30 -17.37
C ALA A 126 0.16 -48.26 -16.70
N GLU A 127 -0.08 -48.61 -15.44
CA GLU A 127 0.54 -49.77 -14.80
C GLU A 127 -0.57 -50.70 -14.30
N GLN A 128 -0.39 -51.99 -14.65
CA GLN A 128 -1.33 -53.08 -14.50
C GLN A 128 -1.34 -53.61 -13.06
N GLY A 129 -2.51 -54.06 -12.60
CA GLY A 129 -2.64 -54.85 -11.37
C GLY A 129 -4.05 -55.40 -11.18
N ILE A 130 -4.28 -56.61 -11.67
CA ILE A 130 -5.41 -57.51 -11.32
C ILE A 130 -4.83 -58.53 -10.32
N PRO A 131 -5.53 -58.90 -9.22
CA PRO A 131 -6.45 -60.05 -9.17
C PRO A 131 -7.74 -59.74 -8.39
N GLU A 132 -8.76 -60.57 -8.21
CA GLU A 132 -9.37 -61.72 -8.88
C GLU A 132 -10.60 -62.06 -8.01
N GLN A 133 -11.75 -62.32 -8.64
CA GLN A 133 -12.93 -63.09 -8.18
C GLN A 133 -13.70 -62.72 -6.89
N ALA A 134 -15.00 -62.39 -7.06
CA ALA A 134 -16.12 -63.20 -6.54
C ALA A 134 -17.47 -62.81 -7.20
N THR A 135 -18.35 -63.81 -7.24
CA THR A 135 -19.55 -64.10 -8.06
C THR A 135 -20.82 -63.28 -7.68
N PRO A 136 -21.89 -63.25 -8.50
CA PRO A 136 -22.95 -62.23 -8.43
C PRO A 136 -24.22 -62.71 -7.71
N GLU A 137 -24.92 -61.78 -7.04
CA GLU A 137 -26.30 -62.01 -6.63
C GLU A 137 -27.15 -60.72 -6.67
N GLN A 138 -28.30 -60.87 -7.32
CA GLN A 138 -29.60 -60.25 -7.04
C GLN A 138 -29.78 -58.76 -7.37
N ALA A 139 -30.33 -58.56 -8.58
CA ALA A 139 -31.10 -57.39 -8.95
C ALA A 139 -32.43 -57.35 -8.17
N ALA A 140 -32.58 -56.34 -7.31
CA ALA A 140 -33.86 -55.94 -6.74
C ALA A 140 -34.25 -54.55 -7.28
N THR A 141 -35.38 -54.55 -7.97
CA THR A 141 -36.18 -53.41 -8.42
C THR A 141 -36.48 -52.41 -7.30
N LEU A 142 -36.15 -51.13 -7.51
CA LEU A 142 -36.69 -50.01 -6.74
C LEU A 142 -37.35 -49.00 -7.69
N THR A 143 -38.65 -49.15 -7.80
CA THR A 143 -39.64 -48.23 -8.36
C THR A 143 -39.69 -46.96 -7.50
N THR A 144 -39.39 -45.81 -8.11
CA THR A 144 -39.64 -44.49 -7.51
C THR A 144 -41.10 -44.08 -7.80
N PRO A 145 -41.93 -43.74 -6.79
CA PRO A 145 -43.28 -43.26 -7.07
C PRO A 145 -43.26 -41.80 -7.51
N SER A 146 -43.93 -41.53 -8.64
CA SER A 146 -44.30 -40.19 -9.09
C SER A 146 -45.24 -39.53 -8.08
N GLN A 147 -44.86 -38.37 -7.57
CA GLN A 147 -45.76 -37.46 -6.86
C GLN A 147 -46.50 -36.57 -7.87
N PRO A 148 -47.84 -36.43 -7.78
CA PRO A 148 -48.60 -35.55 -8.66
C PRO A 148 -48.46 -34.08 -8.26
N ALA A 149 -48.33 -33.23 -9.27
CA ALA A 149 -48.31 -31.78 -9.15
C ALA A 149 -49.61 -31.25 -8.52
N MET A 150 -49.50 -30.46 -7.46
CA MET A 150 -50.61 -29.67 -6.92
C MET A 150 -50.74 -28.34 -7.69
N PRO A 151 -51.98 -27.88 -7.96
CA PRO A 151 -52.21 -26.62 -8.65
C PRO A 151 -51.94 -25.41 -7.73
N MET A 152 -51.25 -24.41 -8.27
CA MET A 152 -51.05 -23.12 -7.61
C MET A 152 -52.38 -22.37 -7.46
N GLN A 153 -52.72 -22.00 -6.22
CA GLN A 153 -53.74 -20.99 -5.92
C GLN A 153 -53.10 -19.58 -5.91
N PRO A 154 -53.86 -18.52 -6.26
CA PRO A 154 -53.35 -17.17 -6.32
C PRO A 154 -53.28 -16.52 -4.93
N LEU A 155 -52.19 -15.79 -4.68
CA LEU A 155 -51.92 -15.03 -3.45
C LEU A 155 -52.85 -13.81 -3.34
N GLU A 156 -53.58 -13.70 -2.24
CA GLU A 156 -54.22 -12.47 -1.76
C GLU A 156 -53.20 -11.56 -1.02
N PRO A 157 -53.42 -10.24 -1.01
CA PRO A 157 -52.51 -9.27 -0.40
C PRO A 157 -52.69 -9.15 1.12
N THR A 158 -51.65 -9.51 1.88
CA THR A 158 -51.59 -9.33 3.34
C THR A 158 -51.32 -7.87 3.71
N ALA A 159 -52.20 -7.30 4.54
CA ALA A 159 -52.06 -5.97 5.15
C ALA A 159 -50.92 -5.94 6.20
N PRO A 160 -50.34 -4.75 6.49
CA PRO A 160 -49.17 -4.64 7.37
C PRO A 160 -49.52 -4.79 8.85
N LEU A 161 -48.83 -5.73 9.52
CA LEU A 161 -48.86 -5.91 10.97
C LEU A 161 -48.07 -4.79 11.66
N MET A 162 -48.74 -4.04 12.54
CA MET A 162 -48.09 -3.16 13.50
C MET A 162 -47.30 -3.98 14.53
N VAL A 163 -46.00 -3.71 14.65
CA VAL A 163 -45.12 -4.27 15.68
C VAL A 163 -45.22 -3.40 16.93
N GLN A 164 -45.76 -3.98 18.00
CA GLN A 164 -45.84 -3.41 19.33
C GLN A 164 -44.52 -3.70 20.06
N LEU A 165 -43.78 -2.65 20.43
CA LEU A 165 -42.50 -2.73 21.14
C LEU A 165 -42.73 -3.00 22.64
N GLU A 166 -42.30 -4.15 23.13
CA GLU A 166 -42.15 -4.45 24.56
C GLU A 166 -40.88 -3.78 25.15
N PRO A 167 -40.90 -3.34 26.42
CA PRO A 167 -39.77 -2.69 27.06
C PRO A 167 -38.71 -3.68 27.55
N ARG A 168 -37.43 -3.36 27.27
CA ARG A 168 -36.23 -4.06 27.77
C ARG A 168 -36.14 -4.03 29.31
N PRO A 169 -35.73 -5.13 29.97
CA PRO A 169 -35.38 -5.12 31.38
C PRO A 169 -34.00 -4.49 31.62
N THR A 170 -33.91 -3.73 32.71
CA THR A 170 -32.70 -3.11 33.28
C THR A 170 -31.62 -4.13 33.65
N PRO A 171 -30.32 -3.79 33.49
CA PRO A 171 -29.23 -4.68 33.87
C PRO A 171 -29.01 -4.70 35.39
N VAL A 172 -28.92 -5.91 35.94
CA VAL A 172 -28.54 -6.20 37.32
C VAL A 172 -27.05 -5.93 37.50
N ALA A 173 -26.71 -5.18 38.56
CA ALA A 173 -25.34 -4.89 38.97
C ALA A 173 -24.66 -6.17 39.49
N HIS A 174 -23.60 -6.61 38.82
CA HIS A 174 -22.69 -7.61 39.36
C HIS A 174 -21.54 -6.92 40.12
N HIS A 175 -21.49 -7.24 41.41
CA HIS A 175 -20.45 -6.89 42.37
C HIS A 175 -19.12 -7.54 41.94
N MET A 176 -18.08 -6.74 41.67
CA MET A 176 -16.71 -7.26 41.50
C MET A 176 -16.08 -7.47 42.87
N GLU A 177 -15.84 -8.74 43.20
CA GLU A 177 -15.03 -9.17 44.34
C GLU A 177 -13.55 -9.16 43.93
N ALA A 178 -12.71 -8.52 44.75
CA ALA A 178 -11.28 -8.31 44.48
C ALA A 178 -10.47 -9.59 44.79
N PRO A 179 -9.47 -9.95 43.96
CA PRO A 179 -8.55 -11.03 44.32
C PRO A 179 -7.46 -10.55 45.28
N ALA A 180 -7.23 -11.35 46.32
CA ALA A 180 -6.19 -11.19 47.34
C ALA A 180 -4.76 -11.29 46.76
N PRO A 181 -3.75 -10.67 47.42
CA PRO A 181 -2.37 -10.70 46.96
C PRO A 181 -1.69 -12.05 47.24
N VAL A 182 -1.10 -12.63 46.20
CA VAL A 182 -0.23 -13.82 46.29
C VAL A 182 1.14 -13.39 46.85
N MET A 183 1.46 -13.88 48.05
CA MET A 183 2.80 -13.83 48.63
C MET A 183 3.74 -14.78 47.88
N LEU A 184 4.87 -14.25 47.41
CA LEU A 184 6.00 -15.04 46.90
C LEU A 184 6.84 -15.54 48.09
N GLU A 185 6.86 -16.86 48.22
CA GLU A 185 7.65 -17.63 49.18
C GLU A 185 9.14 -17.59 48.76
N ARG A 186 10.01 -17.08 49.64
CA ARG A 186 11.47 -17.12 49.49
C ARG A 186 11.99 -18.43 50.06
N THR A 187 12.63 -19.24 49.22
CA THR A 187 13.52 -20.33 49.66
C THR A 187 14.96 -19.81 49.83
N PRO A 188 15.67 -20.21 50.91
CA PRO A 188 17.11 -19.94 51.06
C PRO A 188 17.92 -21.20 50.70
N GLY A 189 19.03 -21.02 49.97
CA GLY A 189 20.01 -22.09 49.83
C GLY A 189 21.06 -21.83 48.76
N GLY A 190 22.34 -21.86 49.17
CA GLY A 190 23.45 -22.17 48.26
C GLY A 190 24.61 -21.18 48.25
N ASP A 191 25.26 -20.95 49.38
CA ASP A 191 26.67 -20.54 49.42
C ASP A 191 27.54 -21.80 49.30
N ALA A 192 28.32 -21.92 48.23
CA ALA A 192 29.55 -22.72 48.22
C ALA A 192 30.44 -22.35 47.00
N ASP A 193 31.73 -22.31 47.29
CA ASP A 193 32.88 -22.38 46.37
C ASP A 193 33.20 -21.17 45.50
N LEU A 194 34.21 -20.41 45.95
CA LEU A 194 35.39 -20.07 45.13
C LEU A 194 36.49 -19.48 46.04
N GLN A 195 37.28 -20.36 46.65
CA GLN A 195 38.68 -20.10 46.95
C GLN A 195 39.48 -21.25 46.34
N GLU A 196 40.35 -20.99 45.37
CA GLU A 196 41.75 -21.45 45.45
C GLU A 196 42.66 -20.90 44.34
N PHE A 197 43.93 -20.81 44.71
CA PHE A 197 45.16 -20.66 43.93
C PHE A 197 45.67 -19.28 43.49
N ALA A 198 46.46 -18.71 44.39
CA ALA A 198 47.60 -17.87 44.10
C ALA A 198 48.91 -18.68 43.90
N LYS A 199 49.85 -18.03 43.21
CA LYS A 199 51.29 -18.32 43.00
C LYS A 199 51.65 -19.22 41.80
N VAL A 200 52.51 -18.69 40.91
CA VAL A 200 53.95 -19.07 40.81
C VAL A 200 54.63 -18.35 39.63
N ARG A 201 55.87 -17.88 39.87
CA ARG A 201 57.00 -17.49 38.97
C ARG A 201 57.33 -16.00 38.77
N GLN A 202 58.24 -15.53 39.61
CA GLN A 202 59.42 -14.76 39.21
C GLN A 202 60.56 -15.72 38.83
N VAL A 203 61.35 -15.36 37.81
CA VAL A 203 62.85 -15.32 37.80
C VAL A 203 63.34 -14.98 36.37
N GLU A 204 64.06 -13.86 36.30
CA GLU A 204 65.20 -13.48 35.43
C GLU A 204 65.19 -13.67 33.90
N ARG A 205 65.46 -12.56 33.18
CA ARG A 205 66.81 -12.23 32.67
C ARG A 205 66.90 -10.79 32.14
N LYS A 206 67.97 -10.09 32.52
CA LYS A 206 68.47 -8.86 31.88
C LYS A 206 69.33 -9.24 30.67
N ALA A 207 69.28 -8.46 29.58
CA ALA A 207 70.40 -7.68 29.03
C ALA A 207 70.21 -7.28 27.54
N ALA A 208 70.60 -6.04 27.24
CA ALA A 208 70.87 -5.41 25.93
C ALA A 208 69.65 -5.24 24.98
N VAL A 209 69.33 -4.06 24.46
CA VAL A 209 70.17 -3.24 23.59
C VAL A 209 69.87 -1.75 23.79
N LYS A 210 70.96 -1.00 23.95
CA LYS A 210 71.07 0.45 24.08
C LYS A 210 71.14 1.01 22.65
N GLY A 211 70.13 1.78 22.22
CA GLY A 211 70.19 2.41 20.90
C GLY A 211 68.89 3.00 20.34
N PHE A 212 68.03 3.65 21.14
CA PHE A 212 66.85 4.34 20.56
C PHE A 212 66.28 5.47 21.45
N PHE A 213 67.10 6.16 22.25
CA PHE A 213 66.59 7.09 23.27
C PHE A 213 66.55 8.58 22.85
N GLY A 214 66.89 8.92 21.61
CA GLY A 214 66.89 10.31 21.13
C GLY A 214 65.57 10.81 20.54
N ARG A 215 64.74 9.93 19.96
CA ARG A 215 63.43 10.29 19.37
C ARG A 215 62.23 9.93 20.24
N PHE A 216 62.39 9.00 21.19
CA PHE A 216 61.31 8.58 22.09
C PHE A 216 61.01 9.63 23.18
N PHE A 217 62.03 10.35 23.67
CA PHE A 217 61.84 11.37 24.72
C PHE A 217 61.05 12.59 24.25
N SER A 218 61.12 12.97 22.97
CA SER A 218 60.33 14.11 22.45
C SER A 218 58.84 13.77 22.36
N VAL A 219 58.50 12.52 22.01
CA VAL A 219 57.11 12.05 21.97
C VAL A 219 56.57 11.81 23.38
N VAL A 220 57.34 11.20 24.27
CA VAL A 220 56.93 10.95 25.67
C VAL A 220 56.82 12.25 26.46
N PHE A 221 57.71 13.23 26.25
CA PHE A 221 57.62 14.53 26.91
C PHE A 221 56.44 15.36 26.40
N LYS A 222 56.15 15.34 25.09
CA LYS A 222 54.94 15.98 24.53
C LYS A 222 53.66 15.29 25.04
N LEU A 223 53.66 13.97 25.19
CA LEU A 223 52.54 13.23 25.81
C LEU A 223 52.39 13.55 27.30
N ALA A 224 53.50 13.66 28.04
CA ALA A 224 53.50 13.98 29.47
C ALA A 224 53.02 15.42 29.74
N VAL A 225 53.43 16.39 28.92
CA VAL A 225 52.94 17.78 29.01
C VAL A 225 51.47 17.85 28.60
N PHE A 226 51.03 17.11 27.57
CA PHE A 226 49.62 17.06 27.17
C PHE A 226 48.75 16.38 28.24
N THR A 227 49.21 15.31 28.89
CA THR A 227 48.52 14.69 30.03
C THR A 227 48.54 15.56 31.28
N LEU A 228 49.59 16.36 31.52
CA LEU A 228 49.62 17.32 32.62
C LEU A 228 48.64 18.48 32.38
N ILE A 229 48.55 19.01 31.15
CA ILE A 229 47.59 20.04 30.78
C ILE A 229 46.15 19.51 30.88
N ILE A 230 45.88 18.31 30.35
CA ILE A 230 44.56 17.66 30.50
C ILE A 230 44.27 17.31 31.96
N GLY A 231 45.27 16.95 32.77
CA GLY A 231 45.09 16.62 34.18
C GLY A 231 44.78 17.83 35.05
N VAL A 232 45.49 18.95 34.84
CA VAL A 232 45.29 20.18 35.62
C VAL A 232 44.04 20.93 35.15
N PHE A 233 43.80 21.08 33.84
CA PHE A 233 42.56 21.70 33.34
C PHE A 233 41.36 20.76 33.49
N GLY A 234 41.51 19.47 33.20
CA GLY A 234 40.44 18.48 33.32
C GLY A 234 40.06 18.17 34.77
N GLY A 235 40.97 18.31 35.74
CA GLY A 235 40.65 18.18 37.16
C GLY A 235 39.76 19.31 37.67
N ALA A 236 40.07 20.56 37.32
CA ALA A 236 39.27 21.73 37.68
C ALA A 236 37.92 21.75 36.93
N LEU A 237 37.93 21.47 35.62
CA LEU A 237 36.71 21.35 34.82
C LEU A 237 35.83 20.18 35.27
N GLY A 238 36.42 19.02 35.58
CA GLY A 238 35.71 17.84 36.05
C GLY A 238 35.04 18.04 37.42
N PHE A 239 35.70 18.75 38.34
CA PHE A 239 35.12 19.12 39.64
C PHE A 239 33.93 20.09 39.47
N ALA A 240 34.06 21.08 38.59
CA ALA A 240 32.98 22.02 38.29
C ALA A 240 31.81 21.36 37.54
N PHE A 241 32.08 20.40 36.65
CA PHE A 241 31.06 19.56 35.99
C PHE A 241 30.28 18.71 37.01
N LYS A 242 30.99 18.07 37.96
CA LYS A 242 30.39 17.20 38.98
C LYS A 242 29.52 17.98 39.98
N LYS A 243 29.82 19.26 40.21
CA LYS A 243 29.04 20.17 41.07
C LYS A 243 27.83 20.82 40.37
N GLY A 244 27.62 20.55 39.08
CA GLY A 244 26.46 21.06 38.34
C GLY A 244 26.51 22.56 38.01
N TYR A 245 27.61 23.26 38.31
CA TYR A 245 27.76 24.71 38.04
C TYR A 245 27.62 25.07 36.55
N PHE A 246 27.87 24.10 35.66
CA PHE A 246 27.71 24.29 34.22
C PHE A 246 26.34 23.89 33.68
N ASN A 247 25.43 23.30 34.46
CA ASN A 247 24.15 22.83 33.91
C ASN A 247 23.29 23.96 33.33
N GLU A 248 23.37 25.16 33.91
CA GLU A 248 22.61 26.33 33.43
C GLU A 248 23.24 26.95 32.18
N VAL A 249 24.57 26.94 32.10
CA VAL A 249 25.36 27.40 30.95
C VAL A 249 25.25 26.42 29.77
N LEU A 250 25.31 25.12 30.03
CA LEU A 250 25.17 24.02 29.05
C LEU A 250 23.75 23.86 28.51
N ARG A 251 22.74 24.42 29.19
CA ARG A 251 21.36 24.44 28.68
C ARG A 251 21.06 25.66 27.81
N SER A 252 21.98 26.62 27.69
CA SER A 252 21.73 27.77 26.82
C SER A 252 21.67 27.34 25.34
N PRO A 253 20.61 27.70 24.59
CA PRO A 253 20.48 27.34 23.18
C PRO A 253 21.66 27.83 22.34
N ALA A 254 22.20 29.01 22.67
CA ALA A 254 23.35 29.59 22.01
C ALA A 254 24.64 28.78 22.21
N LEU A 255 24.90 28.28 23.43
CA LEU A 255 26.07 27.43 23.68
C LEU A 255 25.91 26.07 23.01
N ASN A 256 24.70 25.49 23.01
CA ASN A 256 24.45 24.24 22.29
C ASN A 256 24.69 24.40 20.79
N ALA A 257 24.20 25.48 20.17
CA ALA A 257 24.49 25.78 18.77
C ALA A 257 26.00 25.98 18.52
N ALA A 258 26.71 26.66 19.43
CA ALA A 258 28.15 26.87 19.33
C ALA A 258 28.96 25.57 19.50
N LEU A 259 28.61 24.73 20.48
CA LEU A 259 29.22 23.41 20.70
C LEU A 259 28.94 22.49 19.52
N GLN A 260 27.75 22.54 18.95
CA GLN A 260 27.38 21.75 17.79
C GLN A 260 28.14 22.21 16.55
N THR A 261 28.30 23.52 16.34
CA THR A 261 29.14 24.09 15.27
C THR A 261 30.61 23.70 15.43
N ALA A 262 31.15 23.79 16.65
CA ALA A 262 32.52 23.40 16.96
C ALA A 262 32.74 21.89 16.75
N SER A 263 31.79 21.07 17.22
CA SER A 263 31.77 19.62 17.02
C SER A 263 31.76 19.27 15.54
N ASP A 264 30.88 19.90 14.76
CA ASP A 264 30.77 19.69 13.31
C ASP A 264 32.05 20.07 12.56
N THR A 265 32.72 21.13 13.00
CA THR A 265 34.00 21.58 12.43
C THR A 265 35.15 20.65 12.80
N ALA A 266 35.15 20.12 14.04
CA ALA A 266 36.19 19.21 14.53
C ALA A 266 35.98 17.76 14.07
N GLN A 267 34.75 17.36 13.73
CA GLN A 267 34.36 16.00 13.36
C GLN A 267 35.28 15.34 12.32
N PRO A 268 35.65 15.96 11.17
CA PRO A 268 36.56 15.32 10.21
C PRO A 268 37.94 15.00 10.80
N TYR A 269 38.46 15.85 11.69
CA TYR A 269 39.75 15.62 12.36
C TYR A 269 39.65 14.53 13.44
N LEU A 270 38.54 14.53 14.19
CA LEU A 270 38.26 13.50 15.19
C LEU A 270 38.10 12.12 14.54
N LEU A 271 37.45 12.04 13.39
CA LEU A 271 37.34 10.80 12.60
C LEU A 271 38.73 10.27 12.19
N GLN A 272 39.63 11.14 11.71
CA GLN A 272 41.02 10.74 11.39
C GLN A 272 41.79 10.24 12.61
N ILE A 273 41.52 10.78 13.80
CA ILE A 273 42.11 10.33 15.05
C ILE A 273 41.53 8.97 15.46
N VAL A 274 40.22 8.77 15.33
CA VAL A 274 39.54 7.49 15.62
C VAL A 274 40.02 6.37 14.69
N GLU A 275 40.26 6.67 13.42
CA GLU A 275 40.86 5.71 12.48
C GLU A 275 42.26 5.24 12.92
N LYS A 276 43.05 6.13 13.54
CA LYS A 276 44.37 5.82 14.09
C LYS A 276 44.30 5.14 15.47
N PHE A 277 43.27 5.45 16.25
CA PHE A 277 43.08 4.97 17.61
C PHE A 277 41.63 4.47 17.81
N PRO A 278 41.33 3.21 17.44
CA PRO A 278 39.97 2.67 17.47
C PRO A 278 39.29 2.75 18.84
N THR A 279 40.06 2.74 19.92
CA THR A 279 39.58 2.87 21.30
C THR A 279 38.88 4.21 21.57
N LEU A 280 39.25 5.28 20.85
CA LEU A 280 38.59 6.59 20.97
C LEU A 280 37.22 6.61 20.27
N GLY A 281 36.94 5.67 19.36
CA GLY A 281 35.64 5.58 18.67
C GLY A 281 34.47 5.28 19.62
N GLN A 282 34.75 4.76 20.82
CA GLN A 282 33.73 4.60 21.87
C GLN A 282 33.26 5.97 22.43
N TRP A 283 34.09 7.00 22.34
CA TRP A 283 33.81 8.34 22.87
C TRP A 283 33.37 9.32 21.78
N ILE A 284 33.91 9.16 20.57
CA ILE A 284 33.63 10.02 19.43
C ILE A 284 32.63 9.28 18.53
N SER A 285 31.40 9.77 18.47
CA SER A 285 30.38 9.22 17.59
C SER A 285 30.70 9.56 16.12
N PRO A 286 30.68 8.58 15.19
CA PRO A 286 30.85 8.85 13.76
C PRO A 286 29.72 9.70 13.18
N ILE A 287 28.55 9.67 13.83
CA ILE A 287 27.36 10.43 13.46
C ILE A 287 27.03 11.47 14.54
N ARG A 288 26.37 12.56 14.12
CA ARG A 288 25.88 13.61 15.02
C ARG A 288 24.84 13.04 15.97
N SER A 289 24.73 13.60 17.18
CA SER A 289 23.64 13.27 18.11
C SER A 289 22.30 13.63 17.50
N LEU A 290 21.34 12.71 17.60
CA LEU A 290 19.96 12.89 17.15
C LEU A 290 19.07 12.85 18.38
N ASP A 291 18.51 14.00 18.74
CA ASP A 291 17.64 14.21 19.91
C ASP A 291 16.21 13.69 19.68
N ASP A 292 15.82 13.50 18.43
CA ASP A 292 14.54 12.93 18.01
C ASP A 292 14.58 11.41 17.80
N VAL A 293 15.67 10.73 18.14
CA VAL A 293 15.82 9.27 17.98
C VAL A 293 15.88 8.57 19.33
N SER A 294 15.37 7.34 19.40
CA SER A 294 15.49 6.53 20.62
C SER A 294 16.95 6.21 20.94
N ALA A 295 17.31 6.07 22.21
CA ALA A 295 18.69 5.77 22.59
C ALA A 295 19.19 4.43 22.00
N GLU A 296 18.30 3.45 21.88
CA GLU A 296 18.57 2.14 21.27
C GLU A 296 18.80 2.26 19.75
N ASP A 297 17.87 2.90 19.04
CA ASP A 297 18.02 3.12 17.59
C ASP A 297 19.28 3.96 17.28
N TYR A 298 19.59 4.96 18.11
CA TYR A 298 20.80 5.76 17.95
C TYR A 298 22.07 4.92 18.14
N ALA A 299 22.09 4.00 19.11
CA ALA A 299 23.20 3.09 19.31
C ALA A 299 23.41 2.17 18.09
N GLU A 300 22.32 1.69 17.47
CA GLU A 300 22.40 0.92 16.24
C GLU A 300 22.91 1.73 15.05
N LEU A 301 22.40 2.96 14.84
CA LEU A 301 22.90 3.87 13.81
C LEU A 301 24.40 4.09 13.97
N ARG A 302 24.84 4.33 15.21
CA ARG A 302 26.25 4.52 15.55
C ARG A 302 27.09 3.28 15.26
N ALA A 303 26.58 2.09 15.60
CA ALA A 303 27.26 0.82 15.36
C ALA A 303 27.41 0.53 13.86
N ALA A 304 26.36 0.78 13.07
CA ALA A 304 26.40 0.62 11.62
C ALA A 304 27.41 1.58 10.98
N ALA A 305 27.38 2.88 11.34
CA ALA A 305 28.30 3.89 10.83
C ALA A 305 29.76 3.68 11.26
N GLY A 306 29.99 3.14 12.46
CA GLY A 306 31.33 2.92 13.02
C GLY A 306 32.03 1.65 12.54
N THR A 307 31.32 0.74 11.87
CA THR A 307 31.93 -0.49 11.34
C THR A 307 32.78 -0.15 10.11
N LYS A 308 33.96 -0.77 9.97
CA LYS A 308 34.79 -0.57 8.77
C LYS A 308 34.09 -1.16 7.54
N ALA A 309 34.07 -0.42 6.44
CA ALA A 309 33.60 -0.93 5.15
C ALA A 309 34.58 -1.99 4.63
N LEU A 310 34.18 -3.26 4.67
CA LEU A 310 34.90 -4.37 4.03
C LEU A 310 34.02 -4.97 2.93
N PRO A 311 34.61 -5.50 1.85
CA PRO A 311 33.85 -6.21 0.82
C PRO A 311 32.98 -7.30 1.45
N GLY A 312 31.67 -7.23 1.19
CA GLY A 312 30.69 -8.15 1.76
C GLY A 312 30.33 -7.94 3.23
N ALA A 313 30.70 -6.81 3.82
CA ALA A 313 30.33 -6.43 5.18
C ALA A 313 29.57 -5.10 5.20
N ALA A 314 28.70 -4.84 4.22
CA ALA A 314 27.84 -3.67 4.27
C ALA A 314 26.91 -3.79 5.48
N ARG A 315 26.91 -2.74 6.30
CA ARG A 315 26.02 -2.60 7.45
C ARG A 315 25.19 -1.34 7.28
N LEU A 316 23.90 -1.50 7.45
CA LEU A 316 22.93 -0.42 7.50
C LEU A 316 22.13 -0.53 8.79
N ALA A 317 21.72 0.61 9.32
CA ALA A 317 20.74 0.69 10.38
C ALA A 317 19.69 1.74 10.02
N LEU A 318 18.46 1.51 10.49
CA LEU A 318 17.32 2.39 10.35
C LEU A 318 16.87 2.88 11.72
N ALA A 319 16.46 4.15 11.77
CA ALA A 319 15.85 4.74 12.94
C ALA A 319 14.70 5.67 12.55
N LEU A 320 13.63 5.65 13.32
CA LEU A 320 12.49 6.56 13.18
C LEU A 320 12.78 7.89 13.90
N SER A 321 12.57 9.00 13.21
CA SER A 321 12.48 10.32 13.81
C SER A 321 11.17 10.48 14.60
N ARG A 322 11.28 10.84 15.87
CA ARG A 322 10.15 11.13 16.77
C ARG A 322 9.66 12.58 16.67
N ALA A 323 10.27 13.40 15.82
CA ALA A 323 9.88 14.81 15.66
C ALA A 323 8.46 14.96 15.10
N ASN A 324 8.03 14.05 14.22
CA ASN A 324 6.68 14.05 13.65
C ASN A 324 6.19 12.63 13.32
N LEU A 325 5.35 12.05 14.18
CA LEU A 325 4.80 10.70 13.99
C LEU A 325 3.72 10.61 12.90
N LEU A 326 3.15 11.73 12.48
CA LEU A 326 2.11 11.79 11.44
C LEU A 326 2.71 11.85 10.02
N ALA A 327 3.94 12.35 9.92
CA ALA A 327 4.72 12.42 8.68
C ALA A 327 6.17 11.99 8.99
N PRO A 328 6.40 10.69 9.23
CA PRO A 328 7.66 10.20 9.77
C PRO A 328 8.82 10.41 8.79
N LYS A 329 9.99 10.66 9.36
CA LYS A 329 11.29 10.62 8.66
C LYS A 329 12.10 9.47 9.21
N PHE A 330 12.93 8.88 8.37
CA PHE A 330 13.84 7.83 8.76
C PHE A 330 15.28 8.27 8.56
N TYR A 331 16.10 8.01 9.57
CA TYR A 331 17.54 8.11 9.47
C TYR A 331 18.10 6.78 9.00
N VAL A 332 19.03 6.84 8.06
CA VAL A 332 19.73 5.69 7.51
C VAL A 332 21.22 5.87 7.76
N ALA A 333 21.79 5.07 8.65
CA ALA A 333 23.23 5.08 8.88
C ALA A 333 23.88 3.89 8.18
N SER A 334 25.06 4.09 7.62
CA SER A 334 25.77 3.05 6.89
C SER A 334 27.27 3.16 7.01
N ASN A 335 27.97 2.03 7.00
CA ASN A 335 29.43 2.01 6.83
C ASN A 335 29.89 2.28 5.40
N LEU A 336 29.00 2.29 4.40
CA LEU A 336 29.34 2.48 2.99
C LEU A 336 30.02 3.84 2.72
N PRO A 337 30.73 3.99 1.59
CA PRO A 337 31.29 5.28 1.16
C PRO A 337 30.22 6.37 1.03
N ASP A 338 30.63 7.62 1.15
CA ASP A 338 29.75 8.76 0.94
C ASP A 338 29.22 8.76 -0.52
N GLY A 339 27.94 9.09 -0.67
CA GLY A 339 27.24 8.99 -1.96
C GLY A 339 26.54 7.64 -2.18
N ALA A 340 26.61 6.70 -1.24
CA ALA A 340 25.80 5.49 -1.27
C ALA A 340 24.31 5.81 -1.33
N ARG A 341 23.60 5.22 -2.29
CA ARG A 341 22.16 5.39 -2.46
C ARG A 341 21.43 4.14 -2.00
N VAL A 342 20.37 4.36 -1.23
CA VAL A 342 19.52 3.30 -0.71
C VAL A 342 18.08 3.73 -0.87
N GLU A 343 17.21 2.79 -1.20
CA GLU A 343 15.78 3.03 -1.27
C GLU A 343 15.14 2.53 0.02
N VAL A 344 14.49 3.44 0.74
CA VAL A 344 13.71 3.13 1.93
C VAL A 344 12.26 2.94 1.52
N TYR A 345 11.73 1.76 1.81
CA TYR A 345 10.34 1.36 1.62
C TYR A 345 9.63 1.41 2.97
N VAL A 346 8.43 1.98 2.98
CA VAL A 346 7.52 1.96 4.10
C VAL A 346 6.25 1.25 3.66
N GLU A 347 6.06 0.05 4.19
CA GLU A 347 4.98 -0.84 3.83
C GLU A 347 4.06 -1.08 5.02
N GLY A 348 2.77 -0.83 4.87
CA GLY A 348 1.80 -1.09 5.92
C GLY A 348 1.51 -2.57 6.07
N VAL A 349 1.55 -3.09 7.29
CA VAL A 349 1.21 -4.48 7.59
C VAL A 349 -0.30 -4.66 7.38
N PRO A 350 -0.73 -5.62 6.53
CA PRO A 350 -2.14 -5.89 6.30
C PRO A 350 -2.90 -6.11 7.61
N ASP A 351 -4.18 -5.71 7.64
CA ASP A 351 -5.08 -5.83 8.80
C ASP A 351 -4.66 -5.02 10.04
N THR A 352 -3.67 -4.13 9.93
CA THR A 352 -3.28 -3.23 11.03
C THR A 352 -3.49 -1.76 10.69
N LEU A 353 -3.82 -1.44 9.43
CA LEU A 353 -3.98 -0.06 9.00
C LEU A 353 -5.43 0.41 9.24
N LEU A 354 -5.58 1.57 9.88
CA LEU A 354 -6.87 2.24 9.98
C LEU A 354 -7.25 2.88 8.64
N ASN A 355 -8.48 2.63 8.19
CA ASN A 355 -9.09 3.24 7.00
C ASN A 355 -8.36 2.97 5.68
N GLN A 356 -7.41 2.03 5.66
CA GLN A 356 -6.68 1.61 4.46
C GLN A 356 -6.46 0.10 4.51
N LEU A 357 -6.43 -0.54 3.34
CA LEU A 357 -6.16 -1.98 3.22
C LEU A 357 -4.68 -2.27 2.99
N SER A 358 -3.97 -1.33 2.37
CA SER A 358 -2.54 -1.42 2.11
C SER A 358 -1.93 -0.03 2.04
N TYR A 359 -0.62 0.02 2.26
CA TYR A 359 0.19 1.22 2.07
C TYR A 359 1.56 0.79 1.60
N LEU A 360 2.08 1.42 0.55
CA LEU A 360 3.45 1.25 0.11
C LEU A 360 3.96 2.57 -0.44
N GLU A 361 5.03 3.08 0.14
CA GLU A 361 5.71 4.26 -0.36
C GLU A 361 7.23 4.04 -0.33
N LYS A 362 7.92 4.57 -1.34
CA LYS A 362 9.38 4.52 -1.44
C LYS A 362 10.01 5.90 -1.46
N ARG A 363 11.20 6.01 -0.88
CA ARG A 363 12.06 7.19 -0.93
C ARG A 363 13.50 6.79 -1.14
N GLU A 364 14.18 7.49 -2.03
CA GLU A 364 15.62 7.34 -2.19
C GLU A 364 16.35 8.22 -1.15
N VAL A 365 17.42 7.68 -0.57
CA VAL A 365 18.27 8.34 0.40
C VAL A 365 19.71 8.23 -0.05
N THR A 366 20.42 9.35 -0.06
CA THR A 366 21.87 9.38 -0.22
C THR A 366 22.53 9.50 1.14
N VAL A 367 23.41 8.57 1.47
CA VAL A 367 24.18 8.59 2.71
C VAL A 367 25.39 9.51 2.53
N LEU A 368 25.48 10.55 3.36
CA LEU A 368 26.58 11.51 3.38
C LEU A 368 27.17 11.57 4.79
N LYS A 369 28.50 11.48 4.92
CA LYS A 369 29.16 11.40 6.22
C LYS A 369 28.54 10.30 7.10
N LYS A 370 28.31 9.12 6.51
CA LYS A 370 27.72 7.93 7.16
C LYS A 370 26.25 8.05 7.59
N LEU A 371 25.55 9.15 7.32
CA LEU A 371 24.14 9.35 7.68
C LEU A 371 23.34 9.92 6.51
N GLY A 372 22.16 9.38 6.26
CA GLY A 372 21.16 9.93 5.34
C GLY A 372 19.82 10.09 6.05
N THR A 373 18.97 10.98 5.54
CA THR A 373 17.62 11.20 6.06
C THR A 373 16.62 11.14 4.92
N THR A 374 15.51 10.42 5.10
CA THR A 374 14.42 10.41 4.12
C THR A 374 13.66 11.74 4.13
N PRO A 375 13.03 12.12 3.02
CA PRO A 375 11.89 13.02 3.06
C PRO A 375 10.77 12.47 3.97
N GLU A 376 9.79 13.33 4.28
CA GLU A 376 8.59 12.90 5.00
C GLU A 376 7.76 11.92 4.15
N PHE A 377 7.24 10.88 4.81
CA PHE A 377 6.25 9.97 4.24
C PHE A 377 4.84 10.49 4.52
N ARG A 378 3.99 10.51 3.48
CA ARG A 378 2.63 11.07 3.54
C ARG A 378 1.71 10.31 2.60
N PHE A 379 0.46 10.13 3.00
CA PHE A 379 -0.54 9.47 2.15
C PHE A 379 -1.35 10.52 1.38
N ALA A 380 -1.03 10.73 0.09
CA ALA A 380 -1.72 11.72 -0.75
C ALA A 380 -1.83 13.11 -0.09
N GLY A 381 -0.73 13.57 0.53
CA GLY A 381 -0.66 14.84 1.25
C GLY A 381 -1.22 14.82 2.69
N LYS A 382 -1.97 13.76 3.06
CA LYS A 382 -2.52 13.55 4.40
C LYS A 382 -1.52 12.78 5.29
N PRO A 383 -1.72 12.79 6.62
CA PRO A 383 -0.99 11.90 7.53
C PRO A 383 -1.05 10.45 7.10
N MET A 384 0.00 9.68 7.41
CA MET A 384 -0.01 8.24 7.19
C MET A 384 -1.16 7.57 7.97
N PRO A 385 -1.79 6.52 7.41
CA PRO A 385 -2.72 5.69 8.16
C PRO A 385 -2.09 5.21 9.47
N ARG A 386 -2.89 5.15 10.53
CA ARG A 386 -2.40 4.63 11.81
C ARG A 386 -2.34 3.11 11.75
N GLY A 387 -1.22 2.51 12.12
CA GLY A 387 -1.06 1.05 12.07
C GLY A 387 0.37 0.56 12.23
N GLN A 388 0.58 -0.73 11.99
CA GLN A 388 1.92 -1.32 11.94
C GLN A 388 2.50 -1.23 10.53
N TYR A 389 3.79 -0.99 10.45
CA TYR A 389 4.54 -0.80 9.22
C TYR A 389 5.84 -1.59 9.26
N LEU A 390 6.18 -2.23 8.15
CA LEU A 390 7.51 -2.73 7.86
C LEU A 390 8.27 -1.66 7.10
N VAL A 391 9.39 -1.21 7.65
CA VAL A 391 10.28 -0.24 7.04
C VAL A 391 11.57 -0.94 6.71
N PHE A 392 11.96 -0.91 5.44
CA PHE A 392 13.14 -1.61 4.99
C PHE A 392 13.94 -0.81 3.98
N ALA A 393 15.25 -1.00 3.99
CA ALA A 393 16.16 -0.38 3.05
C ALA A 393 16.71 -1.43 2.09
N VAL A 394 16.63 -1.12 0.80
CA VAL A 394 17.20 -1.94 -0.28
C VAL A 394 18.23 -1.14 -1.06
N GLU A 395 19.08 -1.86 -1.76
CA GLU A 395 20.01 -1.28 -2.73
C GLU A 395 19.27 -0.47 -3.82
N SER A 396 19.76 0.74 -4.11
CA SER A 396 19.24 1.59 -5.20
C SER A 396 19.69 1.04 -6.56
N GLU A 397 18.86 1.21 -7.59
CA GLU A 397 19.23 0.87 -8.98
C GLU A 397 20.36 1.75 -9.52
N THR A 398 20.50 2.98 -9.00
CA THR A 398 21.47 3.98 -9.48
C THR A 398 22.74 4.03 -8.62
N GLN A 399 23.19 2.86 -8.17
CA GLN A 399 24.33 2.78 -7.26
C GLN A 399 25.66 3.11 -7.94
N SER A 400 26.53 3.85 -7.23
CA SER A 400 27.88 4.15 -7.70
C SER A 400 28.68 2.85 -7.91
N PRO A 401 29.45 2.72 -9.01
CA PRO A 401 30.23 1.52 -9.31
C PRO A 401 31.27 1.18 -8.24
N GLU A 402 31.70 2.16 -7.44
CA GLU A 402 32.63 1.95 -6.32
C GLU A 402 31.99 1.15 -5.16
N ILE A 403 30.66 1.13 -5.07
CA ILE A 403 29.94 0.57 -3.93
C ILE A 403 29.45 -0.85 -4.21
N ASN A 404 29.19 -1.18 -5.49
CA ASN A 404 28.73 -2.50 -5.91
C ASN A 404 29.60 -3.66 -5.36
N PRO A 405 30.96 -3.60 -5.42
CA PRO A 405 31.80 -4.66 -4.86
C PRO A 405 31.63 -4.89 -3.35
N ILE A 406 31.26 -3.83 -2.61
CA ILE A 406 31.02 -3.90 -1.17
C ILE A 406 29.69 -4.60 -0.90
N LEU A 407 28.68 -4.35 -1.73
CA LEU A 407 27.34 -4.91 -1.59
C LEU A 407 27.26 -6.39 -1.99
N VAL A 408 27.97 -6.82 -3.04
CA VAL A 408 27.88 -8.19 -3.61
C VAL A 408 28.06 -9.28 -2.54
N GLY A 409 29.00 -9.13 -1.60
CA GLY A 409 29.26 -10.15 -0.57
C GLY A 409 28.41 -10.05 0.71
N SER A 410 27.58 -9.02 0.85
CA SER A 410 26.88 -8.77 2.11
C SER A 410 25.85 -9.87 2.36
N GLN A 411 25.72 -10.41 3.56
CA GLN A 411 24.57 -11.28 3.82
C GLN A 411 23.36 -10.37 4.05
N ALA A 412 22.31 -10.56 3.26
CA ALA A 412 21.03 -9.99 3.64
C ALA A 412 20.70 -10.54 5.03
N PRO A 413 20.19 -9.73 5.98
CA PRO A 413 19.66 -10.28 7.20
C PRO A 413 18.66 -11.36 6.80
N GLU A 414 18.89 -12.63 7.19
CA GLU A 414 17.88 -13.65 6.97
C GLU A 414 16.64 -13.15 7.69
N PRO A 415 15.55 -12.82 6.98
CA PRO A 415 14.32 -12.51 7.67
C PRO A 415 13.97 -13.77 8.44
N ASP A 416 13.76 -13.67 9.75
CA ASP A 416 13.29 -14.79 10.54
C ASP A 416 12.12 -15.42 9.77
N LYS A 417 12.27 -16.72 9.43
CA LYS A 417 11.37 -17.46 8.54
C LYS A 417 9.89 -17.42 8.97
N ILE A 418 9.63 -16.92 10.17
CA ILE A 418 8.33 -16.84 10.83
C ILE A 418 7.62 -15.51 10.54
N THR A 419 8.32 -14.43 10.18
CA THR A 419 7.70 -13.09 10.05
C THR A 419 7.51 -12.60 8.62
N LEU A 420 8.24 -13.14 7.65
CA LEU A 420 8.16 -12.66 6.27
C LEU A 420 7.98 -13.82 5.30
N GLY A 421 6.72 -14.09 4.96
CA GLY A 421 6.42 -14.18 3.53
C GLY A 421 6.87 -12.85 2.95
N LEU A 422 8.13 -12.78 2.50
CA LEU A 422 8.79 -11.58 1.98
C LEU A 422 7.80 -10.84 1.11
N SER A 423 7.49 -9.60 1.50
CA SER A 423 6.43 -8.87 0.83
C SER A 423 6.72 -8.85 -0.68
N PRO A 424 5.71 -9.11 -1.54
CA PRO A 424 5.87 -9.04 -2.99
C PRO A 424 6.40 -7.68 -3.48
N SER A 425 6.40 -6.67 -2.60
CA SER A 425 6.88 -5.30 -2.83
C SER A 425 8.39 -5.17 -3.00
N ILE A 426 9.21 -6.14 -2.57
CA ILE A 426 10.67 -6.08 -2.78
C ILE A 426 10.98 -6.34 -4.26
N PRO A 427 11.59 -5.39 -4.99
CA PRO A 427 11.86 -5.62 -6.41
C PRO A 427 12.82 -6.77 -6.62
N LYS A 428 12.47 -7.64 -7.59
CA LYS A 428 13.23 -8.86 -7.89
C LYS A 428 14.69 -8.51 -8.21
N GLY A 429 15.61 -9.26 -7.63
CA GLY A 429 17.05 -9.11 -7.87
C GLY A 429 17.72 -8.01 -7.05
N ARG A 430 17.00 -7.30 -6.17
CA ARG A 430 17.60 -6.31 -5.28
C ARG A 430 17.80 -6.86 -3.87
N LYS A 431 18.85 -6.38 -3.22
CA LYS A 431 19.26 -6.86 -1.91
C LYS A 431 18.58 -6.09 -0.79
N LEU A 432 17.94 -6.82 0.12
CA LEU A 432 17.48 -6.29 1.40
C LEU A 432 18.70 -6.07 2.32
N LEU A 433 18.89 -4.85 2.79
CA LEU A 433 20.04 -4.48 3.62
C LEU A 433 19.69 -4.46 5.10
N VAL A 434 18.52 -3.92 5.44
CA VAL A 434 18.00 -3.83 6.81
C VAL A 434 16.49 -3.67 6.77
N TRP A 435 15.80 -4.14 7.80
CA TRP A 435 14.37 -3.88 8.00
C TRP A 435 14.06 -3.75 9.49
N LYS A 436 12.98 -3.03 9.80
CA LYS A 436 12.42 -2.86 11.15
C LYS A 436 10.91 -2.73 11.08
N SER A 437 10.22 -3.09 12.16
CA SER A 437 8.79 -2.87 12.32
C SER A 437 8.53 -1.66 13.20
N TYR A 438 7.62 -0.79 12.78
CA TYR A 438 7.23 0.41 13.51
C TYR A 438 5.71 0.51 13.59
N PHE A 439 5.22 1.16 14.65
CA PHE A 439 3.84 1.62 14.70
C PHE A 439 3.83 3.13 14.35
N LEU A 440 3.14 3.51 13.27
CA LEU A 440 3.15 4.87 12.73
C LEU A 440 1.73 5.46 12.68
N GLY A 441 1.62 6.78 12.45
CA GLY A 441 0.34 7.48 12.36
C GLY A 441 -0.34 7.79 13.71
N GLY A 442 0.43 7.73 14.81
CA GLY A 442 -0.01 8.02 16.18
C GLY A 442 0.52 7.00 17.18
N GLU A 443 0.16 7.14 18.46
CA GLU A 443 0.50 6.15 19.49
C GLU A 443 -0.28 4.84 19.28
N LYS A 444 -0.09 3.79 20.09
CA LYS A 444 -0.95 2.60 20.06
C LYS A 444 -1.85 2.60 21.29
N ASP A 445 -3.02 3.22 21.19
CA ASP A 445 -3.98 3.36 22.29
C ASP A 445 -5.14 2.34 22.18
N THR A 446 -6.04 2.37 23.17
CA THR A 446 -7.28 1.58 23.19
C THR A 446 -8.25 1.99 22.08
N ASP A 447 -8.22 3.25 21.67
CA ASP A 447 -9.09 3.77 20.60
C ASP A 447 -8.70 3.18 19.25
N TYR A 448 -7.41 2.94 19.01
CA TYR A 448 -6.89 2.31 17.80
C TYR A 448 -7.46 0.91 17.63
N THR A 449 -7.42 0.06 18.67
CA THR A 449 -7.92 -1.32 18.55
C THR A 449 -9.44 -1.35 18.31
N ALA A 450 -10.19 -0.45 18.97
CA ALA A 450 -11.63 -0.30 18.74
C ALA A 450 -11.95 0.18 17.32
N ARG A 451 -11.24 1.20 16.81
CA ARG A 451 -11.39 1.72 15.45
C ARG A 451 -10.99 0.70 14.40
N LEU A 452 -9.92 -0.06 14.64
CA LEU A 452 -9.44 -1.11 13.74
C LEU A 452 -10.48 -2.21 13.63
N LYS A 453 -11.02 -2.67 14.77
CA LYS A 453 -12.13 -3.63 14.78
C LYS A 453 -13.34 -3.10 14.01
N ALA A 454 -13.76 -1.86 14.26
CA ALA A 454 -14.90 -1.26 13.57
C ALA A 454 -14.65 -1.15 12.05
N PHE A 455 -13.42 -0.83 11.63
CA PHE A 455 -13.03 -0.84 10.23
C PHE A 455 -13.10 -2.24 9.62
N HIS A 456 -12.59 -3.25 10.31
CA HIS A 456 -12.66 -4.66 9.87
C HIS A 456 -14.10 -5.17 9.78
N ASP A 457 -14.96 -4.80 10.73
CA ASP A 457 -16.38 -5.15 10.72
C ASP A 457 -17.08 -4.55 9.48
N LYS A 458 -16.84 -3.27 9.19
CA LYS A 458 -17.36 -2.61 7.99
C LYS A 458 -16.85 -3.25 6.70
N LEU A 459 -15.59 -3.64 6.65
CA LEU A 459 -15.03 -4.31 5.48
C LEU A 459 -15.61 -5.70 5.26
N ARG A 460 -15.87 -6.46 6.34
CA ARG A 460 -16.57 -7.75 6.25
C ARG A 460 -17.99 -7.59 5.73
N GLU A 461 -18.72 -6.62 6.26
CA GLU A 461 -20.08 -6.30 5.81
C GLU A 461 -20.07 -5.92 4.32
N LYS A 462 -19.17 -5.02 3.92
CA LYS A 462 -19.02 -4.60 2.52
C LYS A 462 -18.64 -5.76 1.60
N ALA A 463 -17.66 -6.57 1.98
CA ALA A 463 -17.24 -7.73 1.19
C ALA A 463 -18.39 -8.75 1.04
N GLY A 464 -19.14 -9.02 2.12
CA GLY A 464 -20.30 -9.90 2.07
C GLY A 464 -21.43 -9.36 1.17
N ALA A 465 -21.67 -8.05 1.21
CA ALA A 465 -22.64 -7.39 0.34
C ALA A 465 -22.22 -7.47 -1.13
N GLU A 466 -20.97 -7.14 -1.46
CA GLU A 466 -20.43 -7.24 -2.82
C GLU A 466 -20.49 -8.68 -3.36
N LEU A 467 -20.13 -9.67 -2.55
CA LEU A 467 -20.16 -11.07 -2.96
C LEU A 467 -21.59 -11.53 -3.27
N SER A 468 -22.55 -11.09 -2.45
CA SER A 468 -23.98 -11.35 -2.65
C SER A 468 -24.50 -10.70 -3.94
N GLU A 469 -24.09 -9.46 -4.22
CA GLU A 469 -24.43 -8.73 -5.44
C GLU A 469 -23.90 -9.44 -6.69
N VAL A 470 -22.61 -9.78 -6.73
CA VAL A 470 -22.00 -10.51 -7.85
C VAL A 470 -22.69 -11.87 -8.07
N LYS A 471 -23.06 -12.57 -6.99
CA LYS A 471 -23.83 -13.82 -7.07
C LYS A 471 -25.20 -13.62 -7.72
N GLN A 472 -25.90 -12.54 -7.37
CA GLN A 472 -27.18 -12.19 -8.02
C GLN A 472 -26.99 -11.88 -9.50
N PHE A 473 -25.94 -11.16 -9.88
CA PHE A 473 -25.61 -10.93 -11.29
C PHE A 473 -25.35 -12.25 -12.03
N ALA A 474 -24.56 -13.17 -11.47
CA ALA A 474 -24.27 -14.46 -12.08
C ALA A 474 -25.54 -15.29 -12.33
N VAL A 475 -26.46 -15.34 -11.35
CA VAL A 475 -27.76 -16.02 -11.49
C VAL A 475 -28.64 -15.35 -12.55
N THR A 476 -28.67 -14.02 -12.56
CA THR A 476 -29.46 -13.24 -13.54
C THR A 476 -28.95 -13.47 -14.96
N LEU A 477 -27.63 -13.39 -15.18
CA LEU A 477 -26.99 -13.63 -16.48
C LEU A 477 -27.27 -15.04 -16.99
N GLU A 478 -27.17 -16.06 -16.12
CA GLU A 478 -27.51 -17.43 -16.49
C GLU A 478 -28.98 -17.58 -16.88
N SER A 479 -29.90 -16.98 -16.12
CA SER A 479 -31.33 -16.99 -16.43
C SER A 479 -31.62 -16.34 -17.78
N GLN A 480 -31.01 -15.17 -18.06
CA GLN A 480 -31.17 -14.46 -19.33
C GLN A 480 -30.63 -15.25 -20.52
N LEU A 481 -29.47 -15.90 -20.36
CA LEU A 481 -28.91 -16.78 -21.38
C LEU A 481 -29.84 -17.96 -21.67
N LYS A 482 -30.31 -18.66 -20.62
CA LYS A 482 -31.24 -19.79 -20.75
C LYS A 482 -32.54 -19.39 -21.44
N GLN A 483 -33.14 -18.27 -21.03
CA GLN A 483 -34.36 -17.75 -21.66
C GLN A 483 -34.15 -17.41 -23.13
N SER A 484 -33.01 -16.78 -23.48
CA SER A 484 -32.72 -16.46 -24.87
C SER A 484 -32.53 -17.70 -25.73
N ILE A 485 -31.84 -18.72 -25.22
CA ILE A 485 -31.64 -20.00 -25.92
C ILE A 485 -33.00 -20.70 -26.11
N GLN A 486 -33.79 -20.82 -25.05
CA GLN A 486 -35.10 -21.46 -25.10
C GLN A 486 -36.02 -20.76 -26.12
N LYS A 487 -36.06 -19.42 -26.11
CA LYS A 487 -36.93 -18.67 -27.02
C LYS A 487 -36.45 -18.76 -28.47
N TYR A 488 -35.14 -18.76 -28.68
CA TYR A 488 -34.52 -18.98 -29.99
C TYR A 488 -34.88 -20.38 -30.53
N ASP A 489 -34.70 -21.43 -29.73
CA ASP A 489 -35.01 -22.80 -30.09
C ASP A 489 -36.50 -23.06 -30.37
N GLU A 490 -37.38 -22.45 -29.57
CA GLU A 490 -38.83 -22.50 -29.78
C GLU A 490 -39.22 -21.92 -31.15
N LEU A 491 -38.74 -20.73 -31.46
CA LEU A 491 -39.16 -19.99 -32.65
C LEU A 491 -38.46 -20.44 -33.93
N ARG A 492 -37.22 -20.95 -33.85
CA ARG A 492 -36.47 -21.41 -35.05
C ARG A 492 -36.95 -22.76 -35.59
N LYS A 493 -37.67 -23.57 -34.80
CA LYS A 493 -38.16 -24.89 -35.24
C LYS A 493 -39.14 -24.76 -36.41
N GLY A 494 -38.82 -25.35 -37.56
CA GLY A 494 -39.67 -25.33 -38.76
C GLY A 494 -39.56 -24.05 -39.58
N ARG A 495 -40.49 -23.81 -40.51
CA ARG A 495 -40.44 -22.64 -41.39
C ARG A 495 -40.59 -21.34 -40.59
N LEU A 496 -39.75 -20.35 -40.89
CA LEU A 496 -39.82 -19.01 -40.30
C LEU A 496 -41.03 -18.25 -40.86
N THR A 497 -42.04 -18.01 -40.03
CA THR A 497 -43.26 -17.28 -40.40
C THR A 497 -43.19 -15.82 -39.93
N PRO A 498 -43.97 -14.90 -40.52
CA PRO A 498 -44.07 -13.52 -40.05
C PRO A 498 -44.47 -13.41 -38.56
N GLN A 499 -45.34 -14.31 -38.08
CA GLN A 499 -45.75 -14.35 -36.68
C GLN A 499 -44.58 -14.67 -35.74
N LYS A 500 -43.71 -15.63 -36.11
CA LYS A 500 -42.51 -15.96 -35.33
C LYS A 500 -41.51 -14.81 -35.28
N ARG A 501 -41.31 -14.10 -36.41
CA ARG A 501 -40.47 -12.90 -36.44
C ARG A 501 -41.03 -11.81 -35.51
N LYS A 502 -42.34 -11.57 -35.54
CA LYS A 502 -42.99 -10.61 -34.65
C LYS A 502 -42.85 -11.01 -33.18
N ALA A 503 -43.04 -12.29 -32.85
CA ALA A 503 -42.85 -12.81 -31.49
C ALA A 503 -41.41 -12.62 -31.00
N TRP A 504 -40.42 -12.88 -31.87
CA TRP A 504 -39.02 -12.61 -31.55
C TRP A 504 -38.74 -11.13 -31.34
N GLN A 505 -39.25 -10.24 -32.19
CA GLN A 505 -39.07 -8.79 -32.04
C GLN A 505 -39.58 -8.26 -30.70
N VAL A 506 -40.72 -8.76 -30.22
CA VAL A 506 -41.25 -8.42 -28.89
C VAL A 506 -40.29 -8.87 -27.79
N TYR A 507 -39.83 -10.12 -27.84
CA TYR A 507 -38.86 -10.64 -26.87
C TYR A 507 -37.53 -9.87 -26.91
N ASN A 508 -36.96 -9.66 -28.10
CA ASN A 508 -35.71 -8.93 -28.31
C ASN A 508 -35.79 -7.51 -27.77
N LYS A 509 -36.94 -6.83 -27.89
CA LYS A 509 -37.13 -5.50 -27.31
C LYS A 509 -36.97 -5.54 -25.79
N SER A 510 -37.69 -6.43 -25.10
CA SER A 510 -37.58 -6.59 -23.65
C SER A 510 -36.16 -6.98 -23.22
N TRP A 511 -35.50 -7.86 -23.98
CA TRP A 511 -34.13 -8.25 -23.71
C TRP A 511 -33.15 -7.08 -23.89
N THR A 512 -33.32 -6.27 -24.94
CA THR A 512 -32.49 -5.07 -25.19
C THR A 512 -32.68 -4.03 -24.08
N ASP A 513 -33.90 -3.84 -23.59
CA ASP A 513 -34.18 -2.94 -22.46
C ASP A 513 -33.45 -3.40 -21.20
N PHE A 514 -33.46 -4.70 -20.89
CA PHE A 514 -32.68 -5.30 -19.81
C PHE A 514 -31.17 -5.08 -20.01
N ALA A 515 -30.64 -5.39 -21.20
CA ALA A 515 -29.22 -5.25 -21.51
C ALA A 515 -28.75 -3.80 -21.35
N LYS A 516 -29.59 -2.82 -21.73
CA LYS A 516 -29.31 -1.39 -21.54
C LYS A 516 -29.19 -1.02 -20.06
N GLN A 517 -30.08 -1.54 -19.20
CA GLN A 517 -30.00 -1.31 -17.75
C GLN A 517 -28.70 -1.89 -17.18
N MET A 518 -28.38 -3.14 -17.54
CA MET A 518 -27.16 -3.80 -17.09
C MET A 518 -25.89 -3.07 -17.56
N ASN A 519 -25.85 -2.66 -18.83
CA ASN A 519 -24.70 -1.95 -19.38
C ASN A 519 -24.50 -0.57 -18.73
N THR A 520 -25.58 0.08 -18.30
CA THR A 520 -25.50 1.33 -17.52
C THR A 520 -24.72 1.12 -16.23
N THR A 521 -25.00 0.02 -15.50
CA THR A 521 -24.25 -0.36 -14.31
C THR A 521 -22.79 -0.69 -14.65
N PHE A 522 -22.56 -1.46 -15.71
CA PHE A 522 -21.20 -1.90 -16.09
C PHE A 522 -20.30 -0.73 -16.51
N ILE A 523 -20.84 0.32 -17.12
CA ILE A 523 -20.06 1.51 -17.51
C ILE A 523 -19.51 2.24 -16.28
N ALA A 524 -20.20 2.19 -15.12
CA ALA A 524 -19.71 2.77 -13.88
C ALA A 524 -18.50 2.00 -13.28
N TRP A 525 -18.33 0.73 -13.66
CA TRP A 525 -17.24 -0.13 -13.20
C TRP A 525 -15.99 0.02 -14.07
N THR A 526 -15.36 1.18 -13.95
CA THR A 526 -14.05 1.46 -14.56
C THR A 526 -12.93 0.69 -13.86
N GLU A 527 -11.78 0.52 -14.51
CA GLU A 527 -10.63 -0.15 -13.85
C GLU A 527 -10.19 0.56 -12.57
N LYS A 528 -10.28 1.89 -12.53
CA LYS A 528 -9.97 2.68 -11.34
C LYS A 528 -10.97 2.40 -10.21
N SER A 529 -12.27 2.52 -10.46
CA SER A 529 -13.29 2.28 -9.43
C SER A 529 -13.26 0.83 -8.94
N LEU A 530 -13.05 -0.15 -9.82
CA LEU A 530 -12.90 -1.56 -9.42
C LEU A 530 -11.71 -1.81 -8.48
N LYS A 531 -10.65 -1.01 -8.57
CA LYS A 531 -9.46 -1.13 -7.72
C LYS A 531 -9.64 -0.41 -6.37
N ASP A 532 -10.22 0.78 -6.42
CA ASP A 532 -10.27 1.71 -5.30
C ASP A 532 -11.53 1.49 -4.44
N ASP A 533 -12.67 1.25 -5.08
CA ASP A 533 -13.99 1.26 -4.44
C ASP A 533 -14.52 -0.13 -4.11
N PHE A 534 -14.11 -1.17 -4.84
CA PHE A 534 -14.62 -2.54 -4.65
C PHE A 534 -13.61 -3.43 -3.93
N PHE A 535 -14.10 -4.23 -3.00
CA PHE A 535 -13.30 -5.26 -2.35
C PHE A 535 -12.98 -6.40 -3.32
N TYR A 536 -13.97 -6.85 -4.10
CA TYR A 536 -13.84 -7.94 -5.08
C TYR A 536 -13.82 -7.45 -6.54
N GLY A 537 -13.03 -6.43 -6.86
CA GLY A 537 -12.98 -5.83 -8.20
C GLY A 537 -12.78 -6.82 -9.37
N VAL A 538 -12.05 -7.92 -9.15
CA VAL A 538 -11.86 -9.00 -10.15
C VAL A 538 -13.19 -9.70 -10.49
N LEU A 539 -14.07 -9.95 -9.51
CA LEU A 539 -15.37 -10.58 -9.73
C LEU A 539 -16.30 -9.70 -10.55
N TYR A 540 -16.28 -8.38 -10.32
CA TYR A 540 -17.04 -7.43 -11.13
C TYR A 540 -16.54 -7.38 -12.57
N ARG A 541 -15.21 -7.43 -12.80
CA ARG A 541 -14.64 -7.55 -14.15
C ARG A 541 -15.11 -8.82 -14.86
N LEU A 542 -15.10 -9.96 -14.17
CA LEU A 542 -15.62 -11.22 -14.71
C LEU A 542 -17.13 -11.16 -14.98
N THR A 543 -17.87 -10.41 -14.16
CA THR A 543 -19.31 -10.15 -14.36
C THR A 543 -19.56 -9.36 -15.64
N GLN A 544 -18.77 -8.31 -15.92
CA GLN A 544 -18.84 -7.58 -17.20
C GLN A 544 -18.55 -8.50 -18.39
N GLN A 545 -17.50 -9.31 -18.31
CA GLN A 545 -17.12 -10.26 -19.37
C GLN A 545 -18.22 -11.28 -19.64
N ALA A 546 -18.82 -11.84 -18.58
CA ALA A 546 -19.94 -12.76 -18.70
C ALA A 546 -21.17 -12.07 -19.33
N GLY A 547 -21.50 -10.85 -18.91
CA GLY A 547 -22.60 -10.10 -19.50
C GLY A 547 -22.40 -9.76 -20.99
N GLN A 548 -21.20 -9.35 -21.39
CA GLN A 548 -20.86 -9.12 -22.80
C GLN A 548 -20.96 -10.40 -23.64
N ALA A 549 -20.56 -11.55 -23.09
CA ALA A 549 -20.68 -12.83 -23.77
C ALA A 549 -22.15 -13.26 -23.94
N VAL A 550 -22.98 -13.06 -22.92
CA VAL A 550 -24.44 -13.31 -22.99
C VAL A 550 -25.10 -12.39 -24.03
N GLU A 551 -24.71 -11.11 -24.08
CA GLU A 551 -25.20 -10.17 -25.08
C GLU A 551 -24.81 -10.58 -26.50
N ARG A 552 -23.56 -11.00 -26.70
CA ARG A 552 -23.10 -11.53 -27.98
C ARG A 552 -23.94 -12.72 -28.43
N ALA A 553 -24.18 -13.70 -27.55
CA ALA A 553 -25.03 -14.85 -27.86
C ALA A 553 -26.45 -14.43 -28.28
N HIS A 554 -27.06 -13.50 -27.55
CA HIS A 554 -28.38 -12.97 -27.92
C HIS A 554 -28.37 -12.22 -29.28
N SER A 555 -27.33 -11.44 -29.56
CA SER A 555 -27.20 -10.71 -30.83
C SER A 555 -27.14 -11.65 -32.05
N PHE A 556 -26.47 -12.81 -31.90
CA PHE A 556 -26.50 -13.85 -32.92
C PHE A 556 -27.93 -14.38 -33.11
N HIS A 557 -28.62 -14.75 -32.03
CA HIS A 557 -30.03 -15.16 -32.14
C HIS A 557 -30.89 -14.12 -32.85
N ASN A 558 -30.70 -12.82 -32.57
CA ASN A 558 -31.44 -11.77 -33.24
C ASN A 558 -31.12 -11.65 -34.74
N THR A 559 -29.87 -11.90 -35.13
CA THR A 559 -29.45 -11.91 -36.53
C THR A 559 -30.20 -12.97 -37.33
N TYR A 560 -30.51 -14.14 -36.74
CA TYR A 560 -31.31 -15.19 -37.39
C TYR A 560 -32.70 -14.72 -37.83
N PHE A 561 -33.34 -13.87 -37.02
CA PHE A 561 -34.70 -13.41 -37.29
C PHE A 561 -34.77 -12.14 -38.16
N THR A 562 -33.66 -11.42 -38.29
CA THR A 562 -33.60 -10.10 -38.93
C THR A 562 -32.84 -10.09 -40.25
N ALA A 563 -31.89 -11.01 -40.45
CA ALA A 563 -31.02 -11.06 -41.61
C ALA A 563 -31.10 -12.42 -42.35
N VAL A 564 -30.51 -12.46 -43.55
CA VAL A 564 -30.26 -13.72 -44.26
C VAL A 564 -29.02 -14.36 -43.65
N VAL A 565 -29.21 -15.51 -43.01
CA VAL A 565 -28.11 -16.25 -42.36
C VAL A 565 -27.39 -17.20 -43.32
N SER A 566 -26.07 -17.31 -43.16
CA SER A 566 -25.24 -18.26 -43.90
C SER A 566 -25.32 -19.66 -43.29
N ARG A 567 -24.83 -20.68 -44.01
CA ARG A 567 -24.72 -22.06 -43.48
C ARG A 567 -23.79 -22.17 -42.25
N SER A 568 -22.86 -21.24 -42.07
CA SER A 568 -21.95 -21.21 -40.92
C SER A 568 -22.56 -20.58 -39.68
N PHE A 569 -23.77 -20.03 -39.78
CA PHE A 569 -24.41 -19.29 -38.70
C PHE A 569 -24.65 -20.15 -37.45
N ASP A 570 -25.11 -21.39 -37.61
CA ASP A 570 -25.37 -22.28 -36.46
C ASP A 570 -24.09 -22.59 -35.66
N ILE A 571 -22.94 -22.66 -36.34
CA ILE A 571 -21.64 -22.85 -35.71
C ILE A 571 -21.28 -21.60 -34.88
N GLN A 572 -21.42 -20.41 -35.47
CA GLN A 572 -21.12 -19.15 -34.79
C GLN A 572 -22.05 -18.88 -33.59
N ALA A 573 -23.35 -19.18 -33.74
CA ALA A 573 -24.31 -19.06 -32.65
C ALA A 573 -23.99 -20.06 -31.52
N GLY A 574 -23.68 -21.31 -31.87
CA GLY A 574 -23.26 -22.34 -30.90
C GLY A 574 -21.98 -21.95 -30.17
N GLU A 575 -20.99 -21.41 -30.87
CA GLU A 575 -19.75 -20.90 -30.28
C GLU A 575 -20.02 -19.74 -29.31
N ALA A 576 -20.85 -18.76 -29.71
CA ALA A 576 -21.20 -17.64 -28.84
C ALA A 576 -21.94 -18.09 -27.56
N ILE A 577 -22.86 -19.06 -27.66
CA ILE A 577 -23.51 -19.69 -26.50
C ILE A 577 -22.48 -20.36 -25.59
N SER A 578 -21.56 -21.14 -26.16
CA SER A 578 -20.51 -21.84 -25.41
C SER A 578 -19.58 -20.84 -24.69
N GLN A 579 -19.19 -19.75 -25.36
CA GLN A 579 -18.41 -18.67 -24.76
C GLN A 579 -19.16 -18.03 -23.57
N ALA A 580 -20.46 -17.77 -23.71
CA ALA A 580 -21.29 -17.20 -22.64
C ALA A 580 -21.41 -18.15 -21.44
N GLN A 581 -21.66 -19.44 -21.68
CA GLN A 581 -21.69 -20.47 -20.63
C GLN A 581 -20.34 -20.60 -19.92
N GLY A 582 -19.25 -20.59 -20.68
CA GLY A 582 -17.88 -20.64 -20.15
C GLY A 582 -17.57 -19.45 -19.24
N ALA A 583 -17.93 -18.23 -19.68
CA ALA A 583 -17.74 -17.01 -18.89
C ALA A 583 -18.55 -17.01 -17.59
N ILE A 584 -19.83 -17.42 -17.64
CA ILE A 584 -20.67 -17.57 -16.43
C ILE A 584 -20.10 -18.63 -15.48
N THR A 585 -19.63 -19.75 -16.03
CA THR A 585 -19.04 -20.84 -15.23
C THR A 585 -17.75 -20.38 -14.55
N ALA A 586 -16.89 -19.65 -15.26
CA ALA A 586 -15.67 -19.07 -14.70
C ALA A 586 -15.98 -18.05 -13.58
N LEU A 587 -16.98 -17.19 -13.79
CA LEU A 587 -17.45 -16.25 -12.78
C LEU A 587 -17.93 -16.98 -11.51
N LYS A 588 -18.81 -17.97 -11.66
CA LYS A 588 -19.32 -18.77 -10.53
C LYS A 588 -18.21 -19.51 -9.79
N ALA A 589 -17.27 -20.12 -10.52
CA ALA A 589 -16.13 -20.79 -9.91
C ALA A 589 -15.27 -19.83 -9.07
N LYS A 590 -15.14 -18.57 -9.51
CA LYS A 590 -14.43 -17.53 -8.76
C LYS A 590 -15.23 -17.01 -7.56
N ILE A 591 -16.55 -16.88 -7.67
CA ILE A 591 -17.41 -16.60 -6.51
C ILE A 591 -17.28 -17.70 -5.46
N ASP A 592 -17.35 -18.97 -5.86
CA ASP A 592 -17.19 -20.12 -4.95
C ASP A 592 -15.78 -20.17 -4.34
N GLN A 593 -14.75 -19.78 -5.10
CA GLN A 593 -13.40 -19.63 -4.57
C GLN A 593 -13.36 -18.54 -3.48
N ALA A 594 -13.97 -17.38 -3.73
CA ALA A 594 -13.99 -16.26 -2.80
C ALA A 594 -14.71 -16.62 -1.49
N GLU A 595 -15.81 -17.37 -1.57
CA GLU A 595 -16.56 -17.89 -0.41
C GLU A 595 -15.74 -18.87 0.43
N ARG A 596 -14.81 -19.62 -0.19
CA ARG A 596 -14.01 -20.65 0.49
C ARG A 596 -12.70 -20.14 1.08
N ILE A 597 -12.24 -18.95 0.68
CA ILE A 597 -10.98 -18.42 1.20
C ILE A 597 -11.14 -18.12 2.70
N THR A 598 -10.36 -18.82 3.51
CA THR A 598 -10.33 -18.57 4.95
C THR A 598 -9.93 -17.12 5.21
N PRO A 599 -10.72 -16.38 6.02
CA PRO A 599 -10.34 -15.05 6.47
C PRO A 599 -8.93 -15.04 7.10
N THR A 600 -8.32 -13.86 7.21
CA THR A 600 -7.06 -13.74 7.96
C THR A 600 -7.28 -14.07 9.44
N LEU A 601 -6.21 -14.20 10.23
CA LEU A 601 -6.29 -14.48 11.66
C LEU A 601 -7.16 -13.44 12.42
N ASN A 602 -7.25 -12.22 11.88
CA ASN A 602 -8.06 -11.13 12.42
C ASN A 602 -9.51 -11.13 11.90
N GLY A 603 -9.90 -12.17 11.15
CA GLY A 603 -11.22 -12.31 10.55
C GLY A 603 -11.43 -11.45 9.30
N MET A 604 -10.38 -10.83 8.75
CA MET A 604 -10.52 -9.98 7.55
C MET A 604 -10.73 -10.83 6.31
N PRO A 605 -11.65 -10.44 5.40
CA PRO A 605 -11.76 -11.10 4.12
C PRO A 605 -10.44 -10.90 3.36
N ARG A 606 -10.01 -11.89 2.58
CA ARG A 606 -8.85 -11.75 1.70
C ARG A 606 -9.32 -11.29 0.33
N ARG A 607 -8.61 -10.30 -0.24
CA ARG A 607 -8.81 -9.94 -1.66
C ARG A 607 -8.29 -11.08 -2.52
N GLU A 608 -9.14 -11.62 -3.40
CA GLU A 608 -8.72 -12.67 -4.33
C GLU A 608 -7.66 -12.13 -5.31
N GLY A 609 -6.54 -12.84 -5.45
CA GLY A 609 -5.53 -12.53 -6.48
C GLY A 609 -4.56 -11.40 -6.12
N LEU A 610 -4.40 -11.09 -4.83
CA LEU A 610 -3.21 -10.39 -4.31
C LEU A 610 -2.16 -11.38 -3.81
#